data_AF-A0A1Q4AV33-F1
#
_entry.id   AF-A0A1Q4AV33-F1
#
_cell.length_a   1.000
_cell.length_b   1.000
_cell.length_c   1.000
_cell.angle_alpha   90.00
_cell.angle_beta   90.00
_cell.angle_gamma   90.00
#
_symmetry.space_group_name_H-M   'P 1'
#
loop_
_entity.id
_entity.type
_entity.pdbx_description
1 polymer ?
#
loop_
_entity_poly.entity_id
_entity_poly.type
_entity_poly.pdbx_seq_one_letter_code
_entity_poly.pdbx_strand_id
1 'polypeptide(L)'
;MVETWWNSVVRWFNSESGQAVLTSAILPFLAIVVAAVIATLVARGSIKRLIAQQDNEQKASAIASLIASGRKAARWSTLSATEKDHVDHQISESEVRVRLLPSAGASLAADWAAHQLATMKANSVNYTFQADQDLSDLEDGLIAWHAKPSRARKLFAQDLAAWKYEAAPATDDLAARQQAWKTKQDEQETVVVPTA
;
A
#
# COMPACT_ATOMS: atom_id res chain seq x y z
N MET A 1 -14.83 -54.32 -40.32
CA MET A 1 -15.12 -54.29 -38.86
C MET A 1 -15.42 -52.88 -38.34
N VAL A 2 -14.63 -51.85 -38.70
CA VAL A 2 -14.90 -50.45 -38.28
C VAL A 2 -16.22 -49.91 -38.86
N GLU A 3 -16.49 -50.14 -40.15
CA GLU A 3 -17.74 -49.68 -40.79
C GLU A 3 -18.99 -50.33 -40.18
N THR A 4 -18.93 -51.63 -39.89
CA THR A 4 -20.06 -52.39 -39.32
C THR A 4 -20.37 -51.96 -37.88
N TRP A 5 -19.35 -51.67 -37.08
CA TRP A 5 -19.54 -51.15 -35.73
C TRP A 5 -20.11 -49.72 -35.76
N TRP A 6 -19.54 -48.85 -36.60
CA TRP A 6 -19.99 -47.46 -36.74
C TRP A 6 -21.45 -47.37 -37.19
N ASN A 7 -21.83 -48.17 -38.19
CA ASN A 7 -23.20 -48.19 -38.69
C ASN A 7 -24.20 -48.69 -37.63
N SER A 8 -23.81 -49.63 -36.77
CA SER A 8 -24.62 -50.06 -35.63
C SER A 8 -24.81 -48.96 -34.58
N VAL A 9 -23.76 -48.17 -34.28
CA VAL A 9 -23.85 -47.02 -33.36
C VAL A 9 -24.80 -45.95 -33.92
N VAL A 10 -24.66 -45.60 -35.19
CA VAL A 10 -25.52 -44.60 -35.86
C VAL A 10 -26.97 -45.07 -35.92
N ARG A 11 -27.22 -46.36 -36.20
CA ARG A 11 -28.57 -46.93 -36.20
C ARG A 11 -29.20 -46.92 -34.81
N TRP A 12 -28.44 -47.27 -33.77
CA TRP A 12 -28.93 -47.20 -32.40
C TRP A 12 -29.26 -45.76 -31.99
N PHE A 13 -28.41 -44.80 -32.32
CA PHE A 13 -28.63 -43.37 -32.02
C PHE A 13 -29.92 -42.83 -32.67
N ASN A 14 -30.25 -43.30 -33.86
CA ASN A 14 -31.50 -42.93 -34.55
C ASN A 14 -32.71 -43.81 -34.17
N SER A 15 -32.52 -44.82 -33.32
CA SER A 15 -33.62 -45.64 -32.80
C SER A 15 -34.36 -44.93 -31.67
N GLU A 16 -35.62 -45.31 -31.45
CA GLU A 16 -36.47 -44.76 -30.39
C GLU A 16 -35.85 -44.91 -28.99
N SER A 17 -35.20 -46.06 -28.73
CA SER A 17 -34.47 -46.31 -27.47
C SER A 17 -33.25 -45.40 -27.30
N GLY A 18 -32.49 -45.14 -28.36
CA GLY A 18 -31.32 -44.25 -28.33
C GLY A 18 -31.73 -42.80 -28.13
N GLN A 19 -32.78 -42.35 -28.83
CA GLN A 19 -33.34 -41.00 -28.67
C GLN A 19 -33.92 -40.78 -27.26
N ALA A 20 -34.59 -41.79 -26.69
CA ALA A 20 -35.11 -41.72 -25.33
C ALA A 20 -33.99 -41.53 -24.30
N VAL A 21 -32.89 -42.28 -24.38
CA VAL A 21 -31.72 -42.12 -23.48
C VAL A 21 -31.03 -40.78 -23.69
N LEU A 22 -30.90 -40.34 -24.95
CA LEU A 22 -30.27 -39.08 -25.29
C LEU A 22 -31.02 -37.89 -24.66
N THR A 23 -32.33 -37.86 -24.80
CA THR A 23 -33.17 -36.76 -24.30
C THR A 23 -33.43 -36.84 -22.81
N SER A 24 -33.62 -38.03 -22.24
CA SER A 24 -33.95 -38.18 -20.81
C SER A 24 -32.73 -38.13 -19.88
N ALA A 25 -31.54 -38.51 -20.34
CA ALA A 25 -30.36 -38.63 -19.48
C ALA A 25 -29.18 -37.80 -19.97
N ILE A 26 -28.76 -37.96 -21.22
CA ILE A 26 -27.52 -37.33 -21.72
C ILE A 26 -27.67 -35.82 -21.83
N LEU A 27 -28.75 -35.35 -22.45
CA LEU A 27 -29.02 -33.93 -22.66
C LEU A 27 -29.15 -33.16 -21.33
N PRO A 28 -29.94 -33.61 -20.32
CA PRO A 28 -29.99 -32.91 -19.04
C PRO A 28 -28.66 -32.97 -18.28
N PHE A 29 -27.93 -34.09 -18.36
CA PHE A 29 -26.60 -34.17 -17.76
C PHE A 29 -25.64 -33.13 -18.35
N LEU A 30 -25.56 -33.03 -19.69
CA LEU A 30 -24.75 -32.03 -20.37
C LEU A 30 -25.21 -30.61 -20.04
N ALA A 31 -26.53 -30.37 -19.95
CA ALA A 31 -27.07 -29.07 -19.56
C ALA A 31 -26.60 -28.66 -18.15
N ILE A 32 -26.62 -29.60 -17.19
CA ILE A 32 -26.13 -29.35 -15.82
C ILE A 32 -24.62 -29.06 -15.84
N VAL A 33 -23.83 -29.84 -16.58
CA VAL A 33 -22.38 -29.64 -16.68
C VAL A 33 -22.07 -28.26 -17.27
N VAL A 34 -22.71 -27.89 -18.37
CA VAL A 34 -22.53 -26.58 -19.01
C VAL A 34 -22.96 -25.46 -18.07
N ALA A 35 -24.11 -25.59 -17.40
CA ALA A 35 -24.58 -24.62 -16.42
C ALA A 35 -23.58 -24.44 -15.26
N ALA A 36 -23.02 -25.53 -14.72
CA ALA A 36 -22.02 -25.50 -13.66
C ALA A 36 -20.72 -24.81 -14.11
N VAL A 37 -20.27 -25.08 -15.34
CA VAL A 37 -19.09 -24.44 -15.92
C VAL A 37 -19.30 -22.93 -16.07
N ILE A 38 -20.42 -22.51 -16.64
CA ILE A 38 -20.76 -21.09 -16.82
C ILE A 38 -20.86 -20.38 -15.47
N ALA A 39 -21.59 -20.97 -14.52
CA ALA A 39 -21.74 -20.43 -13.17
C ALA A 39 -20.39 -20.21 -12.48
N THR A 40 -19.48 -21.19 -12.59
CA THR A 40 -18.14 -21.11 -12.00
C THR A 40 -17.29 -20.00 -12.63
N LEU A 41 -17.34 -19.84 -13.96
CA LEU A 41 -16.58 -18.80 -14.67
C LEU A 41 -17.05 -17.39 -14.27
N VAL A 42 -18.36 -17.18 -14.20
CA VAL A 42 -18.95 -15.91 -13.76
C VAL A 42 -18.59 -15.62 -12.31
N ALA A 43 -18.78 -16.59 -11.42
CA ALA A 43 -18.45 -16.45 -10.00
C ALA A 43 -16.97 -16.07 -9.80
N ARG A 44 -16.05 -16.75 -10.50
CA ARG A 44 -14.61 -16.46 -10.43
C ARG A 44 -14.28 -15.05 -10.93
N GLY A 45 -14.92 -14.59 -11.99
CA GLY A 45 -14.76 -13.23 -12.51
C GLY A 45 -15.22 -12.18 -11.50
N SER A 46 -16.41 -12.36 -10.93
CA SER A 46 -17.00 -11.44 -9.96
C SER A 46 -16.17 -11.34 -8.67
N ILE A 47 -15.72 -12.47 -8.13
CA ILE A 47 -14.88 -12.49 -6.91
C ILE A 47 -13.56 -11.76 -7.14
N LYS A 48 -12.88 -12.04 -8.27
CA LYS A 48 -11.62 -11.35 -8.61
C LYS A 48 -11.80 -9.84 -8.73
N ARG A 49 -12.88 -9.40 -9.38
CA ARG A 49 -13.20 -7.97 -9.52
C ARG A 49 -13.51 -7.33 -8.17
N LEU A 50 -14.24 -8.01 -7.30
CA LEU A 50 -14.57 -7.52 -5.96
C LEU A 50 -13.31 -7.35 -5.11
N ILE A 51 -12.42 -8.35 -5.10
CA ILE A 51 -11.14 -8.27 -4.37
C ILE A 51 -10.31 -7.10 -4.91
N ALA A 52 -10.17 -6.98 -6.24
CA ALA A 52 -9.42 -5.87 -6.83
C ALA A 52 -10.04 -4.49 -6.51
N GLN A 53 -11.37 -4.40 -6.42
CA GLN A 53 -12.05 -3.17 -5.99
C GLN A 53 -11.75 -2.87 -4.52
N GLN A 54 -11.87 -3.85 -3.64
CA GLN A 54 -11.58 -3.71 -2.21
C GLN A 54 -10.12 -3.32 -1.96
N ASP A 55 -9.15 -3.93 -2.66
CA ASP A 55 -7.73 -3.59 -2.55
C ASP A 55 -7.47 -2.14 -2.98
N ASN A 56 -8.12 -1.68 -4.06
CA ASN A 56 -8.02 -0.29 -4.51
C ASN A 56 -8.65 0.69 -3.52
N GLU A 57 -9.81 0.37 -2.95
CA GLU A 57 -10.48 1.19 -1.94
C GLU A 57 -9.66 1.29 -0.65
N GLN A 58 -9.08 0.18 -0.18
CA GLN A 58 -8.17 0.16 0.98
C GLN A 58 -6.93 1.01 0.73
N LYS A 59 -6.32 0.89 -0.46
CA LYS A 59 -5.17 1.71 -0.86
C LYS A 59 -5.53 3.21 -0.89
N ALA A 60 -6.65 3.56 -1.52
CA ALA A 60 -7.13 4.95 -1.58
C ALA A 60 -7.41 5.52 -0.18
N SER A 61 -8.03 4.75 0.70
CA SER A 61 -8.30 5.13 2.09
C SER A 61 -7.02 5.35 2.89
N ALA A 62 -6.04 4.45 2.79
CA ALA A 62 -4.76 4.58 3.47
C ALA A 62 -4.00 5.84 2.99
N ILE A 63 -3.95 6.07 1.67
CA ILE A 63 -3.34 7.27 1.08
C ILE A 63 -4.07 8.54 1.55
N ALA A 64 -5.41 8.55 1.53
CA ALA A 64 -6.20 9.69 1.99
C ALA A 64 -5.93 10.02 3.47
N SER A 65 -5.79 8.99 4.33
CA SER A 65 -5.46 9.20 5.74
C SER A 65 -4.04 9.80 5.93
N LEU A 66 -3.09 9.37 5.12
CA LEU A 66 -1.72 9.89 5.16
C LEU A 66 -1.66 11.34 4.63
N ILE A 67 -2.38 11.65 3.55
CA ILE A 67 -2.52 13.02 3.02
C ILE A 67 -3.20 13.93 4.04
N ALA A 68 -4.29 13.47 4.68
CA ALA A 68 -4.97 14.24 5.71
C ALA A 68 -4.05 14.57 6.90
N SER A 69 -3.21 13.61 7.29
CA SER A 69 -2.17 13.82 8.29
C SER A 69 -1.10 14.80 7.81
N GLY A 70 -0.74 14.74 6.52
CA GLY A 70 0.15 15.70 5.87
C GLY A 70 -0.36 17.14 5.90
N ARG A 71 -1.66 17.37 5.65
CA ARG A 71 -2.27 18.71 5.75
C ARG A 71 -2.14 19.30 7.15
N LYS A 72 -2.19 18.48 8.20
CA LYS A 72 -1.95 18.91 9.58
C LYS A 72 -0.47 19.20 9.83
N ALA A 73 0.42 18.38 9.28
CA ALA A 73 1.87 18.60 9.34
C ALA A 73 2.33 19.88 8.59
N ALA A 74 1.69 20.26 7.47
CA ALA A 74 1.97 21.54 6.78
C ALA A 74 1.76 22.77 7.68
N ARG A 75 0.83 22.66 8.64
CA ARG A 75 0.46 23.72 9.59
C ARG A 75 0.95 23.43 10.99
N TRP A 76 1.96 22.57 11.14
CA TRP A 76 2.41 22.04 12.41
C TRP A 76 2.78 23.11 13.44
N SER A 77 3.41 24.20 13.00
CA SER A 77 3.76 25.34 13.86
C SER A 77 2.57 25.98 14.58
N THR A 78 1.38 25.93 13.98
CA THR A 78 0.15 26.53 14.52
C THR A 78 -0.61 25.63 15.50
N LEU A 79 -0.25 24.34 15.57
CA LEU A 79 -0.91 23.37 16.43
C LEU A 79 -0.43 23.48 17.89
N SER A 80 -1.37 23.28 18.82
CA SER A 80 -1.05 23.12 20.24
C SER A 80 -0.26 21.83 20.50
N ALA A 81 0.35 21.72 21.68
CA ALA A 81 1.14 20.52 22.05
C ALA A 81 0.30 19.24 22.02
N THR A 82 -0.94 19.28 22.53
CA THR A 82 -1.85 18.13 22.51
C THR A 82 -2.27 17.74 21.08
N GLU A 83 -2.52 18.73 20.21
CA GLU A 83 -2.84 18.45 18.80
C GLU A 83 -1.66 17.85 18.06
N LYS A 84 -0.43 18.30 18.37
CA LYS A 84 0.80 17.74 17.79
C LYS A 84 0.94 16.25 18.13
N ASP A 85 0.81 15.89 19.40
CA ASP A 85 0.87 14.48 19.84
C ASP A 85 -0.20 13.61 19.15
N HIS A 86 -1.43 14.14 19.06
CA HIS A 86 -2.50 13.45 18.33
C HIS A 86 -2.19 13.25 16.84
N VAL A 87 -1.65 14.27 16.17
CA VAL A 87 -1.27 14.20 14.75
C VAL A 87 -0.08 13.26 14.54
N ASP A 88 0.89 13.22 15.46
CA ASP A 88 1.98 12.24 15.43
C ASP A 88 1.45 10.81 15.47
N HIS A 89 0.48 10.54 16.35
CA HIS A 89 -0.18 9.24 16.39
C HIS A 89 -0.91 8.92 15.08
N GLN A 90 -1.65 9.88 14.52
CA GLN A 90 -2.34 9.72 13.23
C GLN A 90 -1.38 9.44 12.07
N ILE A 91 -0.23 10.13 12.04
CA ILE A 91 0.82 9.89 11.05
C ILE A 91 1.34 8.46 11.19
N SER A 92 1.69 8.03 12.40
CA SER A 92 2.20 6.69 12.67
C SER A 92 1.20 5.60 12.27
N GLU A 93 -0.08 5.76 12.61
CA GLU A 93 -1.12 4.80 12.20
C GLU A 93 -1.28 4.75 10.67
N SER A 94 -1.33 5.92 10.03
CA SER A 94 -1.51 6.02 8.57
C SER A 94 -0.33 5.42 7.82
N GLU A 95 0.89 5.64 8.32
CA GLU A 95 2.10 5.04 7.78
C GLU A 95 2.07 3.51 7.90
N VAL A 96 1.69 2.97 9.06
CA VAL A 96 1.53 1.53 9.26
C VAL A 96 0.51 0.96 8.28
N ARG A 97 -0.65 1.61 8.11
CA ARG A 97 -1.64 1.20 7.10
C ARG A 97 -1.05 1.15 5.71
N VAL A 98 -0.27 2.16 5.30
CA VAL A 98 0.39 2.16 3.98
C VAL A 98 1.40 1.02 3.85
N ARG A 99 2.22 0.76 4.87
CA ARG A 99 3.20 -0.34 4.88
C ARG A 99 2.55 -1.72 4.74
N LEU A 100 1.34 -1.90 5.27
CA LEU A 100 0.59 -3.17 5.24
C LEU A 100 -0.15 -3.41 3.92
N LEU A 101 -0.19 -2.44 3.01
CA LEU A 101 -0.90 -2.59 1.73
C LEU A 101 -0.22 -3.64 0.83
N PRO A 102 -1.00 -4.48 0.13
CA PRO A 102 -0.48 -5.43 -0.86
C PRO A 102 -0.13 -4.72 -2.20
N SER A 103 0.69 -3.66 -2.13
CA SER A 103 1.07 -2.83 -3.29
C SER A 103 2.59 -2.78 -3.48
N ALA A 104 3.04 -2.75 -4.73
CA ALA A 104 4.45 -2.66 -5.05
C ALA A 104 5.07 -1.38 -4.46
N GLY A 105 6.13 -1.55 -3.66
CA GLY A 105 6.83 -0.44 -3.03
C GLY A 105 6.07 0.24 -1.90
N ALA A 106 5.11 -0.43 -1.26
CA ALA A 106 4.38 0.09 -0.10
C ALA A 106 5.30 0.63 1.01
N SER A 107 6.30 -0.16 1.43
CA SER A 107 7.27 0.28 2.44
C SER A 107 8.10 1.48 1.97
N LEU A 108 8.53 1.49 0.71
CA LEU A 108 9.25 2.62 0.11
C LEU A 108 8.41 3.90 0.07
N ALA A 109 7.12 3.78 -0.25
CA ALA A 109 6.18 4.90 -0.25
C ALA A 109 5.97 5.44 1.17
N ALA A 110 5.88 4.55 2.16
CA ALA A 110 5.80 4.94 3.56
C ALA A 110 7.06 5.66 4.05
N ASP A 111 8.25 5.13 3.76
CA ASP A 111 9.52 5.75 4.12
C ASP A 111 9.69 7.13 3.46
N TRP A 112 9.34 7.23 2.17
CA TRP A 112 9.38 8.48 1.42
C TRP A 112 8.41 9.52 1.99
N ALA A 113 7.17 9.12 2.28
CA ALA A 113 6.18 9.99 2.88
C ALA A 113 6.57 10.42 4.30
N ALA A 114 7.14 9.52 5.12
CA ALA A 114 7.63 9.85 6.45
C ALA A 114 8.71 10.94 6.40
N HIS A 115 9.63 10.86 5.43
CA HIS A 115 10.63 11.90 5.21
C HIS A 115 9.99 13.23 4.80
N GLN A 116 9.08 13.23 3.83
CA GLN A 116 8.35 14.44 3.41
C GLN A 116 7.59 15.10 4.56
N LEU A 117 6.90 14.30 5.38
CA LEU A 117 6.18 14.77 6.56
C LEU A 117 7.14 15.41 7.58
N ALA A 118 8.31 14.83 7.81
CA ALA A 118 9.31 15.39 8.71
C ALA A 118 9.86 16.74 8.20
N THR A 119 10.21 16.81 6.91
CA THR A 119 10.67 18.03 6.25
C THR A 119 9.60 19.12 6.30
N MET A 120 8.36 18.78 5.97
CA MET A 120 7.23 19.70 6.00
C MET A 120 6.95 20.24 7.42
N LYS A 121 7.04 19.39 8.47
CA LYS A 121 6.93 19.85 9.87
C LYS A 121 8.02 20.87 10.19
N ALA A 122 9.26 20.62 9.79
CA ALA A 122 10.37 21.55 9.99
C ALA A 122 10.15 22.88 9.25
N ASN A 123 9.70 22.82 7.99
CA ASN A 123 9.44 23.98 7.15
C ASN A 123 8.24 24.81 7.63
N SER A 124 7.23 24.20 8.25
CA SER A 124 6.04 24.88 8.76
C SER A 124 6.32 26.02 9.76
N VAL A 125 7.48 25.96 10.44
CA VAL A 125 7.86 26.93 11.48
C VAL A 125 8.32 28.26 10.87
N ASN A 126 9.06 28.21 9.77
CA ASN A 126 9.71 29.40 9.20
C ASN A 126 9.22 29.74 7.79
N TYR A 127 8.67 28.77 7.06
CA TYR A 127 8.38 28.86 5.63
C TYR A 127 7.05 28.18 5.29
N THR A 128 5.92 28.79 5.66
CA THR A 128 4.59 28.22 5.39
C THR A 128 4.36 27.91 3.91
N PHE A 129 4.83 28.77 3.00
CA PHE A 129 4.74 28.51 1.55
C PHE A 129 5.51 27.25 1.13
N GLN A 130 6.68 27.00 1.74
CA GLN A 130 7.45 25.79 1.46
C GLN A 130 6.73 24.55 1.99
N ALA A 131 6.13 24.63 3.18
CA ALA A 131 5.34 23.54 3.73
C ALA A 131 4.10 23.19 2.87
N ASP A 132 3.45 24.18 2.26
CA ASP A 132 2.34 23.95 1.32
C ASP A 132 2.84 23.33 -0.01
N GLN A 133 4.04 23.68 -0.47
CA GLN A 133 4.66 23.03 -1.63
C GLN A 133 5.01 21.57 -1.33
N ASP A 134 5.64 21.31 -0.18
CA ASP A 134 5.98 19.95 0.27
C ASP A 134 4.71 19.08 0.39
N LEU A 135 3.59 19.68 0.82
CA LEU A 135 2.28 19.02 0.84
C LEU A 135 1.80 18.68 -0.58
N SER A 136 1.92 19.59 -1.54
CA SER A 136 1.54 19.32 -2.94
C SER A 136 2.37 18.16 -3.51
N ASP A 137 3.67 18.15 -3.25
CA ASP A 137 4.58 17.11 -3.72
C ASP A 137 4.23 15.75 -3.08
N LEU A 138 3.88 15.74 -1.79
CA LEU A 138 3.36 14.56 -1.08
C LEU A 138 2.07 14.04 -1.72
N GLU A 139 1.08 14.92 -1.96
CA GLU A 139 -0.21 14.55 -2.57
C GLU A 139 0.00 13.96 -3.97
N ASP A 140 0.76 14.65 -4.82
CA ASP A 140 1.04 14.22 -6.20
C ASP A 140 1.82 12.90 -6.22
N GLY A 141 2.83 12.75 -5.36
CA GLY A 141 3.61 11.53 -5.24
C GLY A 141 2.75 10.32 -4.84
N LEU A 142 1.90 10.48 -3.83
CA LEU A 142 1.02 9.41 -3.36
C LEU A 142 -0.09 9.09 -4.37
N ILE A 143 -0.66 10.08 -5.06
CA ILE A 143 -1.64 9.87 -6.14
C ILE A 143 -0.99 9.17 -7.34
N ALA A 144 0.23 9.57 -7.71
CA ALA A 144 0.99 8.89 -8.76
C ALA A 144 1.31 7.44 -8.39
N TRP A 145 1.62 7.18 -7.12
CA TRP A 145 1.81 5.81 -6.60
C TRP A 145 0.50 5.01 -6.53
N HIS A 146 -0.62 5.66 -6.23
CA HIS A 146 -1.95 5.06 -6.33
C HIS A 146 -2.17 4.50 -7.75
N ALA A 147 -1.97 5.36 -8.76
CA ALA A 147 -2.21 5.03 -10.16
C ALA A 147 -1.17 4.05 -10.76
N LYS A 148 0.13 4.22 -10.46
CA LYS A 148 1.23 3.46 -11.06
C LYS A 148 2.31 3.10 -10.03
N PRO A 149 2.04 2.14 -9.12
CA PRO A 149 2.92 1.86 -7.97
C PRO A 149 4.33 1.41 -8.39
N SER A 150 4.44 0.56 -9.41
CA SER A 150 5.73 0.06 -9.91
C SER A 150 6.63 1.14 -10.52
N ARG A 151 6.05 2.24 -11.02
CA ARG A 151 6.80 3.38 -11.56
C ARG A 151 7.17 4.35 -10.45
N ALA A 152 6.19 4.71 -9.61
CA ALA A 152 6.40 5.63 -8.49
C ALA A 152 7.41 5.09 -7.48
N ARG A 153 7.46 3.77 -7.22
CA ARG A 153 8.48 3.20 -6.32
C ARG A 153 9.92 3.52 -6.73
N LYS A 154 10.19 3.71 -8.03
CA LYS A 154 11.52 4.05 -8.54
C LYS A 154 11.86 5.50 -8.22
N LEU A 155 10.89 6.40 -8.36
CA LEU A 155 11.02 7.80 -7.96
C LEU A 155 11.27 7.89 -6.46
N PHE A 156 10.46 7.22 -5.64
CA PHE A 156 10.65 7.20 -4.18
C PHE A 156 12.03 6.67 -3.78
N ALA A 157 12.49 5.59 -4.41
CA ALA A 157 13.82 5.04 -4.14
C ALA A 157 14.94 6.01 -4.55
N GLN A 158 14.76 6.75 -5.65
CA GLN A 158 15.70 7.77 -6.10
C GLN A 158 15.75 8.95 -5.13
N ASP A 159 14.60 9.48 -4.71
CA ASP A 159 14.50 10.59 -3.77
C ASP A 159 15.10 10.22 -2.41
N LEU A 160 14.75 9.04 -1.89
CA LEU A 160 15.32 8.52 -0.64
C LEU A 160 16.83 8.33 -0.73
N ALA A 161 17.35 7.90 -1.89
CA ALA A 161 18.79 7.82 -2.11
C ALA A 161 19.42 9.22 -2.11
N ALA A 162 18.82 10.18 -2.83
CA ALA A 162 19.31 11.56 -2.89
C ALA A 162 19.36 12.21 -1.49
N TRP A 163 18.31 12.07 -0.70
CA TRP A 163 18.27 12.62 0.67
C TRP A 163 19.28 11.99 1.61
N LYS A 164 19.55 10.67 1.46
CA LYS A 164 20.62 10.01 2.23
C LYS A 164 21.99 10.60 1.94
N TYR A 165 22.27 10.97 0.69
CA TYR A 165 23.53 11.62 0.34
C TYR A 165 23.62 13.06 0.89
N GLU A 166 22.52 13.82 0.84
CA GLU A 166 22.47 15.19 1.37
C GLU A 166 22.62 15.24 2.90
N ALA A 167 22.05 14.26 3.61
CA ALA A 167 22.10 14.21 5.08
C ALA A 167 23.44 13.71 5.65
N ALA A 168 24.23 12.94 4.87
CA ALA A 168 25.44 12.27 5.35
C ALA A 168 26.53 13.20 5.93
N PRO A 169 26.88 14.37 5.35
CA PRO A 169 27.95 15.20 5.91
C PRO A 169 27.56 15.98 7.19
N ALA A 170 26.27 16.28 7.41
CA ALA A 170 25.83 17.13 8.52
C ALA A 170 25.40 16.34 9.78
N THR A 171 24.95 15.10 9.62
CA THR A 171 24.42 14.29 10.72
C THR A 171 25.49 13.63 11.58
N ASP A 172 26.62 13.23 10.98
CA ASP A 172 27.76 12.67 11.73
C ASP A 172 28.35 13.68 12.72
N ASP A 173 28.44 14.96 12.35
CA ASP A 173 28.95 16.04 13.23
C ASP A 173 27.97 16.35 14.37
N LEU A 174 26.66 16.41 14.10
CA LEU A 174 25.65 16.64 15.15
C LEU A 174 25.51 15.46 16.12
N ALA A 175 25.59 14.22 15.64
CA ALA A 175 25.57 13.02 16.47
C ALA A 175 26.83 12.95 17.36
N ALA A 176 28.01 13.25 16.79
CA ALA A 176 29.25 13.34 17.55
C ALA A 176 29.20 14.44 18.62
N ARG A 177 28.62 15.60 18.29
CA ARG A 177 28.40 16.67 19.27
C ARG A 177 27.45 16.22 20.37
N GLN A 178 26.29 15.64 20.05
CA GLN A 178 25.32 15.16 21.04
C GLN A 178 25.92 14.11 21.98
N GLN A 179 26.75 13.20 21.46
CA GLN A 179 27.50 12.26 22.29
C GLN A 179 28.48 12.97 23.22
N ALA A 180 29.25 13.95 22.72
CA ALA A 180 30.15 14.74 23.54
C ALA A 180 29.44 15.57 24.62
N TRP A 181 28.23 16.08 24.35
CA TRP A 181 27.41 16.77 25.35
C TRP A 181 26.91 15.83 26.44
N LYS A 182 26.50 14.60 26.10
CA LYS A 182 26.11 13.58 27.08
C LYS A 182 27.30 13.16 27.95
N THR A 183 28.46 12.90 27.36
CA THR A 183 29.68 12.56 28.10
C THR A 183 30.08 13.66 29.10
N LYS A 184 29.94 14.94 28.71
CA LYS A 184 30.19 16.08 29.62
C LYS A 184 29.20 16.17 30.78
N GLN A 185 27.95 15.74 30.59
CA GLN A 185 26.97 15.69 31.67
C GLN A 185 27.27 14.54 32.64
N ASP A 186 27.62 13.36 32.12
CA ASP A 186 28.00 12.21 32.94
C ASP A 186 29.29 12.47 33.75
N GLU A 187 30.26 13.19 33.17
CA GLU A 187 31.48 13.65 33.87
C GLU A 187 31.19 14.71 34.94
N GLN A 188 30.19 15.57 34.74
CA GLN A 188 29.78 16.54 35.77
C GLN A 188 29.05 15.84 36.92
N GLU A 189 28.14 14.92 36.63
CA GLU A 189 27.35 14.20 37.63
C GLU A 189 28.21 13.29 38.52
N THR A 190 29.28 12.72 37.97
CA THR A 190 30.25 11.90 38.75
C THR A 190 31.17 12.72 39.66
N VAL A 191 31.33 14.03 39.44
CA VAL A 191 32.19 14.91 40.27
C VAL A 191 31.42 15.53 41.46
N VAL A 192 30.08 15.52 41.47
CA VAL A 192 29.27 16.19 42.53
C VAL A 192 28.80 15.27 43.67
N VAL A 193 29.46 14.14 43.93
CA VAL A 193 29.20 13.34 45.15
C VAL A 193 30.28 13.62 46.20
N PRO A 194 30.15 14.67 47.04
CA PRO A 194 30.98 14.81 48.22
C PRO A 194 30.51 13.82 49.28
N THR A 195 31.38 12.87 49.60
CA THR A 195 31.28 11.98 50.78
C THR A 195 31.08 12.82 52.04
N ALA A 196 29.96 12.62 52.73
CA ALA A 196 29.74 13.05 54.11
C ALA A 196 30.10 11.92 55.07
#